data_AF-A0A1M4ZIV8-F1
#
_entry.id   AF-A0A1M4ZIV8-F1
#
_cell.length_a   1.000
_cell.length_b   1.000
_cell.length_c   1.000
_cell.angle_alpha   90.00
_cell.angle_beta   90.00
_cell.angle_gamma   90.00
#
_symmetry.space_group_name_H-M   'P 1'
#
loop_
_entity.id
_entity.type
_entity.pdbx_description
1 polymer ?
#
loop_
_entity_poly.entity_id
_entity_poly.type
_entity_poly.pdbx_seq_one_letter_code
_entity_poly.pdbx_strand_id
1 'polypeptide(L)'
;MQKSIDLIYYICKKEYVMSDRVREVLKKHSFKLTDLAEKLGINYAPFNKKINKPTLKTLEELSILTGISVIEFQNAPEGYSHFYDGSTGQWEGIRRK
;
A
#
# COMPACT_ATOMS: atom_id res chain seq x y z
N MET A 1 36.23 -10.08 -6.25
CA MET A 1 35.00 -10.85 -6.52
C MET A 1 33.82 -10.52 -5.58
N GLN A 2 33.80 -9.37 -4.88
CA GLN A 2 32.71 -9.01 -3.94
C GLN A 2 31.92 -7.74 -4.36
N LYS A 3 32.52 -6.85 -5.18
CA LYS A 3 31.94 -5.53 -5.47
C LYS A 3 30.73 -5.52 -6.42
N SER A 4 30.57 -6.56 -7.25
CA SER A 4 29.49 -6.61 -8.25
C SER A 4 28.12 -6.96 -7.65
N ILE A 5 28.09 -7.72 -6.55
CA ILE A 5 26.84 -8.12 -5.88
C ILE A 5 26.27 -6.93 -5.10
N ASP A 6 27.13 -6.18 -4.41
CA ASP A 6 26.72 -4.97 -3.69
C ASP A 6 26.19 -3.88 -4.63
N LEU A 7 26.73 -3.79 -5.86
CA LEU A 7 26.26 -2.83 -6.85
C LEU A 7 24.91 -3.25 -7.45
N ILE A 8 24.66 -4.54 -7.69
CA ILE A 8 23.33 -5.03 -8.11
C ILE A 8 22.32 -4.81 -6.99
N TYR A 9 22.69 -5.07 -5.72
CA TYR A 9 21.84 -4.81 -4.56
C TYR A 9 21.55 -3.31 -4.37
N TYR A 10 22.51 -2.43 -4.67
CA TYR A 10 22.36 -0.97 -4.58
C TYR A 10 21.61 -0.37 -5.78
N ILE A 11 21.78 -0.91 -6.98
CA ILE A 11 21.03 -0.51 -8.19
C ILE A 11 19.57 -0.96 -8.08
N CYS A 12 19.29 -2.19 -7.61
CA CYS A 12 17.93 -2.64 -7.31
C CYS A 12 17.23 -1.80 -6.23
N LYS A 13 17.96 -1.12 -5.34
CA LYS A 13 17.35 -0.24 -4.33
C LYS A 13 16.87 1.10 -4.90
N LYS A 14 17.35 1.50 -6.09
CA LYS A 14 16.94 2.73 -6.79
C LYS A 14 15.86 2.50 -7.85
N GLU A 15 15.69 1.26 -8.30
CA GLU A 15 14.61 0.85 -9.19
C GLU A 15 13.36 0.47 -8.38
N TYR A 16 12.49 1.44 -8.13
CA TYR A 16 11.03 1.24 -8.08
C TYR A 16 10.52 -0.02 -7.35
N VAL A 17 10.65 -0.09 -6.01
CA VAL A 17 9.81 -1.01 -5.21
C VAL A 17 8.42 -0.38 -5.07
N MET A 18 7.62 -0.50 -6.13
CA MET A 18 6.23 -0.10 -6.20
C MET A 18 5.37 -1.34 -6.10
N SER A 19 5.36 -1.92 -4.90
CA SER A 19 4.39 -2.95 -4.50
C SER A 19 3.89 -2.71 -3.08
N ASP A 20 3.61 -1.46 -2.71
CA ASP A 20 2.90 -1.15 -1.48
C ASP A 20 1.67 -0.32 -1.77
N ARG A 21 0.80 -0.92 -2.58
CA ARG A 21 -0.55 -0.41 -2.90
C ARG A 21 -1.27 0.09 -1.65
N VAL A 22 -1.13 -0.62 -0.52
CA VAL A 22 -1.65 -0.20 0.78
C VAL A 22 -1.15 1.20 1.15
N ARG A 23 0.16 1.46 1.09
CA ARG A 23 0.74 2.76 1.44
C ARG A 23 0.33 3.86 0.46
N GLU A 24 0.25 3.56 -0.83
CA GLU A 24 -0.20 4.51 -1.83
C GLU A 24 -1.64 4.95 -1.59
N VAL A 25 -2.52 3.99 -1.34
CA VAL A 25 -3.93 4.24 -1.06
C VAL A 25 -4.07 5.03 0.24
N LEU A 26 -3.39 4.62 1.33
CA LEU A 26 -3.41 5.37 2.59
C LEU A 26 -2.89 6.81 2.41
N LYS A 27 -1.81 7.00 1.65
CA LYS A 27 -1.27 8.32 1.35
C LYS A 27 -2.23 9.16 0.51
N LYS A 28 -2.90 8.56 -0.48
CA LYS A 28 -3.91 9.23 -1.32
C LYS A 28 -5.08 9.75 -0.50
N HIS A 29 -5.52 8.97 0.49
CA HIS A 29 -6.58 9.34 1.43
C HIS A 29 -6.07 10.14 2.64
N SER A 30 -4.84 10.66 2.60
CA SER A 30 -4.23 11.50 3.64
C SER A 30 -4.10 10.85 5.03
N PHE A 31 -4.07 9.53 5.12
CA PHE A 31 -3.79 8.82 6.37
C PHE A 31 -2.29 8.75 6.66
N LYS A 32 -1.91 9.03 7.91
CA LYS A 32 -0.56 8.79 8.41
C LYS A 32 -0.46 7.40 9.03
N LEU A 33 0.61 6.69 8.71
CA LEU A 33 0.85 5.34 9.23
C LEU A 33 1.06 5.32 10.75
N THR A 34 1.64 6.37 11.32
CA THR A 34 1.80 6.54 12.77
C THR A 34 0.45 6.56 13.47
N ASP A 35 -0.47 7.38 12.97
CA ASP A 35 -1.80 7.58 13.55
C ASP A 35 -2.62 6.29 13.48
N LEU A 36 -2.47 5.51 12.39
CA LEU A 36 -3.11 4.20 12.25
C LEU A 36 -2.52 3.16 13.22
N ALA A 37 -1.20 3.18 13.44
CA ALA A 37 -0.57 2.30 14.43
C ALA A 37 -1.06 2.62 15.86
N GLU A 38 -1.15 3.92 16.19
CA GLU A 38 -1.67 4.40 17.46
C GLU A 38 -3.14 4.00 17.67
N LYS A 39 -3.99 4.15 16.65
CA LYS A 39 -5.40 3.71 16.70
C LYS A 39 -5.56 2.21 16.88
N LEU A 40 -4.60 1.42 16.40
CA LEU A 40 -4.56 -0.04 16.59
C LEU A 40 -3.94 -0.45 17.94
N GLY A 41 -3.43 0.50 18.74
CA GLY A 41 -2.77 0.21 20.01
C GLY A 41 -1.45 -0.56 19.85
N ILE A 42 -0.80 -0.46 18.70
CA ILE A 42 0.47 -1.15 18.41
C ILE A 42 1.58 -0.15 18.07
N ASN A 43 2.81 -0.54 18.35
CA ASN A 43 3.96 0.28 17.99
C ASN A 43 4.11 0.37 16.45
N TYR A 44 4.68 1.46 15.95
CA TYR A 44 4.88 1.71 14.54
C TYR A 44 5.74 0.64 13.85
N ALA A 45 6.82 0.16 14.51
CA ALA A 45 7.70 -0.85 13.92
C ALA A 45 6.99 -2.18 13.57
N PRO A 46 6.23 -2.81 14.47
CA PRO A 46 5.44 -4.00 14.13
C PRO A 46 4.31 -3.71 13.14
N PHE A 47 3.65 -2.54 13.24
CA PHE A 47 2.65 -2.12 12.24
C PHE A 47 3.24 -2.03 10.84
N ASN A 48 4.41 -1.41 10.70
CA ASN A 48 5.09 -1.24 9.43
C ASN A 48 5.48 -2.59 8.80
N LYS A 49 5.87 -3.57 9.62
CA LYS A 49 6.09 -4.96 9.16
C LYS A 49 4.79 -5.61 8.69
N LYS A 50 3.67 -5.39 9.39
CA LYS A 50 2.35 -5.91 9.05
C LYS A 50 1.85 -5.36 7.71
N ILE A 51 2.05 -4.06 7.45
CA ILE A 51 1.67 -3.42 6.18
C ILE A 51 2.53 -3.87 5.00
N ASN A 52 3.83 -4.12 5.21
CA ASN A 52 4.71 -4.62 4.14
C ASN A 52 4.27 -5.97 3.57
N LYS A 53 3.60 -6.79 4.38
CA LYS A 53 3.11 -8.12 4.00
C LYS A 53 1.72 -8.31 4.60
N PRO A 54 0.72 -7.58 4.07
CA PRO A 54 -0.60 -7.52 4.68
C PRO A 54 -1.32 -8.85 4.43
N THR A 55 -1.87 -9.42 5.49
CA THR A 55 -2.83 -10.52 5.38
C THR A 55 -4.21 -9.95 5.04
N LEU A 56 -5.14 -10.79 4.56
CA LEU A 56 -6.54 -10.36 4.33
C LEU A 56 -7.14 -9.70 5.58
N LYS A 57 -6.95 -10.32 6.75
CA LYS A 57 -7.36 -9.77 8.05
C LYS A 57 -6.78 -8.37 8.31
N THR A 58 -5.51 -8.14 7.93
CA THR A 58 -4.88 -6.82 8.06
C THR A 58 -5.58 -5.78 7.18
N LEU A 59 -5.94 -6.17 5.94
CA LEU A 59 -6.64 -5.27 5.02
C LEU A 59 -8.06 -4.97 5.51
N GLU A 60 -8.76 -5.94 6.07
CA GLU A 60 -10.08 -5.76 6.68
C GLU A 60 -10.02 -4.81 7.89
N GLU A 61 -9.05 -4.99 8.78
CA GLU A 61 -8.83 -4.08 9.91
C GLU A 61 -8.55 -2.64 9.44
N LEU A 62 -7.71 -2.48 8.42
CA LEU A 62 -7.44 -1.17 7.82
C LEU A 62 -8.69 -0.58 7.17
N SER A 63 -9.49 -1.40 6.50
CA SER A 63 -10.75 -0.98 5.88
C SER A 63 -11.73 -0.44 6.92
N ILE A 64 -11.89 -1.15 8.04
CA ILE A 64 -12.73 -0.70 9.16
C ILE A 64 -12.23 0.63 9.74
N LEU A 65 -10.91 0.80 9.89
CA LEU A 65 -10.32 2.00 10.48
C LEU A 65 -10.36 3.23 9.58
N THR A 66 -10.29 3.03 8.27
CA THR A 66 -10.12 4.11 7.28
C THR A 66 -11.37 4.38 6.47
N GLY A 67 -12.33 3.46 6.46
CA GLY A 67 -13.49 3.47 5.55
C GLY A 67 -13.14 3.13 4.09
N ILE A 68 -11.88 2.80 3.80
CA ILE A 68 -11.41 2.48 2.45
C ILE A 68 -11.77 1.04 2.11
N SER A 69 -12.18 0.77 0.88
CA SER A 69 -12.49 -0.59 0.42
C SER A 69 -11.26 -1.49 0.46
N VAL A 70 -11.42 -2.72 0.99
CA VAL A 70 -10.38 -3.77 0.98
C VAL A 70 -9.83 -4.03 -0.42
N ILE A 71 -10.69 -3.90 -1.45
CA ILE A 71 -10.31 -4.11 -2.85
C ILE A 71 -9.37 -3.00 -3.33
N GLU A 72 -9.54 -1.78 -2.85
CA GLU A 72 -8.69 -0.65 -3.25
C GLU A 72 -7.23 -0.87 -2.83
N PHE A 73 -7.02 -1.53 -1.69
CA PHE A 73 -5.70 -1.90 -1.17
C PHE A 73 -5.00 -3.04 -1.92
N GLN A 74 -5.73 -3.77 -2.77
CA GLN A 74 -5.17 -4.86 -3.57
C GLN A 74 -4.70 -4.32 -4.92
N ASN A 75 -3.74 -5.01 -5.53
CA ASN A 75 -3.34 -4.70 -6.90
C ASN A 75 -4.46 -5.06 -7.87
N ALA A 76 -4.66 -4.23 -8.89
CA ALA A 76 -5.54 -4.59 -9.99
C ALA A 76 -4.95 -5.81 -10.76
N PRO A 77 -5.80 -6.74 -11.23
CA PRO A 77 -5.37 -7.81 -12.12
C PRO A 77 -4.75 -7.27 -13.42
N GLU A 78 -4.00 -8.12 -14.12
CA GLU A 78 -3.43 -7.76 -15.41
C GLU A 78 -4.52 -7.34 -16.42
N GLY A 79 -4.28 -6.24 -17.15
CA GLY A 79 -5.27 -5.66 -18.06
C GLY A 79 -6.33 -4.76 -17.40
N TYR A 80 -6.32 -4.63 -16.07
CA TYR A 80 -7.22 -3.76 -15.31
C TYR A 80 -6.47 -2.66 -14.55
N SER A 81 -7.17 -1.61 -14.14
CA SER A 81 -6.63 -0.53 -13.31
C SER A 81 -7.69 0.04 -12.37
N HIS A 82 -7.25 0.66 -11.26
CA HIS A 82 -8.14 1.39 -10.36
C HIS A 82 -8.50 2.73 -10.98
N PHE A 83 -9.80 3.01 -11.06
CA PHE A 83 -10.32 4.28 -11.53
C PHE A 83 -10.72 5.15 -10.36
N TYR A 84 -10.47 6.44 -10.52
CA TYR A 84 -10.79 7.46 -9.55
C TYR A 84 -11.48 8.61 -10.27
N ASP A 85 -12.53 9.14 -9.65
CA ASP A 85 -13.20 10.32 -10.15
C ASP A 85 -12.21 11.51 -10.12
N GLY A 86 -12.06 12.19 -11.26
CA GLY A 86 -11.08 13.27 -11.42
C GLY A 86 -11.40 14.54 -10.63
N SER A 87 -12.65 14.71 -10.16
CA SER A 87 -13.12 15.92 -9.48
C SER A 87 -13.16 15.75 -7.95
N THR A 88 -13.56 14.56 -7.50
CA THR A 88 -13.79 14.22 -6.09
C THR A 88 -12.68 13.34 -5.51
N GLY A 89 -11.87 12.71 -6.37
CA GLY A 89 -10.82 11.77 -5.96
C GLY A 89 -11.34 10.44 -5.41
N GLN A 90 -12.66 10.20 -5.43
CA GLN A 90 -13.28 8.98 -4.95
C GLN A 90 -12.92 7.79 -5.83
N TRP A 91 -12.76 6.62 -5.20
CA TRP A 91 -12.48 5.38 -5.92
C TRP A 91 -13.76 4.82 -6.55
N GLU A 92 -13.74 4.60 -7.87
CA GLU A 92 -14.89 4.13 -8.64
C GLU A 92 -14.81 2.64 -9.03
N GLY A 93 -13.85 1.91 -8.47
CA GLY A 93 -13.65 0.50 -8.75
C GLY A 93 -12.45 0.20 -9.64
N ILE A 94 -12.43 -1.03 -10.15
CA ILE A 94 -11.43 -1.53 -11.10
C ILE A 94 -12.11 -1.67 -12.45
N ARG A 95 -11.53 -1.09 -13.51
CA ARG A 95 -12.03 -1.23 -14.89
C ARG A 95 -10.89 -1.66 -15.82
N ARG A 96 -11.26 -2.17 -16.99
CA ARG A 96 -10.30 -2.53 -18.04
C ARG A 96 -9.57 -1.27 -18.51
N LYS A 97 -8.26 -1.40 -18.75
CA LYS A 97 -7.43 -0.34 -19.33
C LYS A 97 -7.84 -0.06 -20.78
#